data_AF-A0AAJ0HCC2-F1
#
_entry.id   AF-A0AAJ0HCC2-F1
#
_cell.length_a   1.000
_cell.length_b   1.000
_cell.length_c   1.000
_cell.angle_alpha   90.00
_cell.angle_beta   90.00
_cell.angle_gamma   90.00
#
_symmetry.space_group_name_H-M   'P 1'
#
loop_
_entity.id
_entity.type
_entity.pdbx_description
1 polymer ?
#
loop_
_entity_poly.entity_id
_entity_poly.type
_entity_poly.pdbx_seq_one_letter_code
_entity_poly.pdbx_strand_id
1 'polypeptide(L)'
;MGKGIFDVTNSNTNAFDALSNVFRQMIQHSRSETVYLAIDALDECEGLPDLLSLVRETAVQENHLTWILTSRSRVDIDEKSRA
;
A
#
# COMPACT_ATOMS: atom_id res chain seq x y z
N MET A 1 6.75 -21.18 6.39
CA MET A 1 8.14 -20.83 6.03
C MET A 1 8.24 -19.30 5.96
N GLY A 2 8.59 -18.61 7.05
CA GLY A 2 8.50 -17.13 7.12
C GLY A 2 9.85 -16.40 7.23
N LYS A 3 10.97 -17.14 7.15
CA LYS A 3 12.30 -16.61 7.46
C LYS A 3 12.98 -15.85 6.31
N GLY A 4 12.47 -15.93 5.09
CA GLY A 4 13.11 -15.32 3.90
C GLY A 4 12.77 -13.86 3.65
N ILE A 5 11.70 -13.31 4.25
CA ILE A 5 11.25 -11.93 4.00
C ILE A 5 12.11 -10.91 4.75
N PHE A 6 12.63 -11.30 5.93
CA PHE A 6 13.42 -10.43 6.81
C PHE A 6 14.86 -10.92 6.96
N ASP A 7 15.42 -11.64 5.99
CA ASP A 7 16.81 -12.10 6.06
C ASP A 7 17.76 -10.89 5.94
N VAL A 8 18.20 -10.41 7.10
CA VAL A 8 19.11 -9.27 7.32
C VAL A 8 20.48 -9.48 6.67
N THR A 9 20.80 -10.68 6.15
CA THR A 9 22.04 -10.90 5.39
C THR A 9 22.03 -10.28 3.98
N ASN A 10 20.87 -9.81 3.49
CA ASN A 10 20.75 -9.10 2.22
C ASN A 10 20.64 -7.58 2.46
N SER A 11 21.78 -6.94 2.72
CA SER A 11 21.91 -5.54 3.17
C SER A 11 21.41 -4.46 2.19
N ASN A 12 20.74 -4.83 1.09
CA ASN A 12 20.34 -3.94 0.00
C ASN A 12 18.83 -3.97 -0.30
N THR A 13 18.01 -4.71 0.44
CA THR A 13 16.55 -4.64 0.24
C THR A 13 16.03 -3.35 0.85
N ASN A 14 15.56 -2.43 0.00
CA ASN A 14 14.94 -1.21 0.49
C ASN A 14 13.62 -1.55 1.22
N ALA A 15 13.20 -0.71 2.18
CA ALA A 15 12.01 -0.98 2.99
C ALA A 15 10.73 -1.13 2.15
N PHE A 16 10.63 -0.40 1.03
CA PHE A 16 9.51 -0.46 0.11
C PHE A 16 9.44 -1.78 -0.66
N ASP A 17 10.57 -2.33 -1.09
CA ASP A 17 10.67 -3.61 -1.81
C ASP A 17 10.22 -4.75 -0.89
N ALA A 18 10.66 -4.72 0.37
CA ALA A 18 10.24 -5.66 1.39
C ALA A 18 8.71 -5.60 1.61
N LEU A 19 8.16 -4.39 1.81
CA LEU A 19 6.72 -4.19 1.99
C LEU A 19 5.91 -4.64 0.75
N SER A 20 6.37 -4.26 -0.44
CA SER A 20 5.74 -4.62 -1.71
C SER A 20 5.69 -6.13 -1.90
N ASN A 21 6.77 -6.82 -1.54
CA ASN A 21 6.83 -8.28 -1.60
C ASN A 21 5.84 -8.93 -0.63
N VAL A 22 5.70 -8.41 0.59
CA VAL A 22 4.70 -8.88 1.56
C VAL A 22 3.28 -8.77 0.98
N PHE A 23 2.91 -7.61 0.45
CA PHE A 23 1.58 -7.42 -0.14
C PHE A 23 1.33 -8.36 -1.32
N ARG A 24 2.29 -8.49 -2.25
CA ARG A 24 2.18 -9.41 -3.39
C ARG A 24 1.98 -10.86 -2.93
N GLN A 25 2.72 -11.30 -1.91
CA GLN A 25 2.54 -12.64 -1.36
C GLN A 25 1.16 -12.80 -0.71
N MET A 26 0.69 -11.83 0.07
CA MET A 26 -0.66 -11.90 0.66
C MET A 26 -1.74 -12.06 -0.41
N ILE A 27 -1.63 -11.32 -1.52
CA ILE A 27 -2.58 -11.37 -2.64
C ILE A 27 -2.56 -12.74 -3.35
N GLN A 28 -1.36 -13.26 -3.63
CA GLN A 28 -1.16 -14.54 -4.34
C GLN A 28 -1.58 -15.78 -3.53
N HIS A 29 -1.51 -15.72 -2.20
CA HIS A 29 -1.85 -16.86 -1.35
C HIS A 29 -3.36 -17.03 -1.13
N SER A 30 -4.19 -16.04 -1.48
CA SER A 30 -5.65 -16.19 -1.45
C SER A 30 -6.12 -17.02 -2.64
N ARG A 31 -6.55 -18.26 -2.38
CA ARG A 31 -6.93 -19.23 -3.42
C ARG A 31 -8.39 -19.14 -3.90
N SER A 32 -9.24 -18.29 -3.33
CA SER A 32 -10.64 -18.12 -3.77
C SER A 32 -11.42 -16.95 -3.17
N GLU A 33 -10.86 -16.21 -2.21
CA GLU A 33 -11.60 -15.13 -1.54
C GLU A 33 -11.08 -13.75 -1.97
N THR A 34 -12.01 -12.80 -2.07
CA THR A 34 -11.67 -11.39 -2.28
C THR A 34 -10.75 -10.92 -1.16
N VAL A 35 -9.58 -10.41 -1.52
CA VAL A 35 -8.60 -9.83 -0.61
C VAL A 35 -8.88 -8.34 -0.48
N TYR A 36 -8.99 -7.87 0.76
CA TYR A 36 -9.10 -6.45 1.07
C TYR A 36 -7.81 -5.98 1.72
N LEU A 37 -7.15 -5.00 1.10
CA LEU A 37 -5.98 -4.33 1.68
C LEU A 37 -6.34 -2.90 2.02
N ALA A 38 -6.22 -2.54 3.29
CA ALA A 38 -6.51 -1.21 3.80
C ALA A 38 -5.22 -0.48 4.19
N ILE A 39 -5.06 0.75 3.71
CA ILE A 39 -4.01 1.67 4.15
C ILE A 39 -4.70 2.89 4.75
N ASP A 40 -4.42 3.11 6.04
CA ASP A 40 -4.87 4.29 6.75
C ASP A 40 -3.79 5.37 6.80
N ALA A 41 -4.22 6.62 6.95
CA ALA A 41 -3.36 7.81 6.96
C ALA A 41 -2.40 7.88 5.76
N LEU A 42 -2.91 7.65 4.54
CA LEU A 42 -2.12 7.65 3.30
C LEU A 42 -1.29 8.93 3.10
N ASP A 43 -1.77 10.06 3.61
CA ASP A 43 -1.07 11.36 3.54
C ASP A 43 0.20 11.44 4.41
N GLU A 44 0.41 10.50 5.34
CA GLU A 44 1.62 10.39 6.18
C GLU A 44 2.70 9.49 5.54
N CYS A 45 2.45 8.91 4.36
CA CYS A 45 3.41 8.05 3.67
C CYS A 45 4.50 8.85 2.94
N GLU A 46 5.76 8.68 3.35
CA GLU A 46 6.91 9.32 2.70
C GLU A 46 7.25 8.74 1.31
N GLY A 47 6.78 7.52 1.00
CA GLY A 47 6.96 6.82 -0.28
C GLY A 47 5.70 6.78 -1.16
N LEU A 48 4.85 7.81 -1.07
CA LEU A 48 3.53 7.80 -1.68
C LEU A 48 3.51 7.48 -3.20
N PRO A 49 4.39 8.02 -4.06
CA PRO A 49 4.37 7.70 -5.48
C PRO A 49 4.59 6.21 -5.77
N ASP A 50 5.55 5.59 -5.09
CA ASP A 50 5.86 4.17 -5.26
C ASP A 50 4.71 3.29 -4.76
N LEU A 51 4.13 3.65 -3.61
CA LEU A 51 2.96 2.99 -3.05
C LEU A 51 1.75 3.05 -3.98
N LEU A 52 1.46 4.22 -4.57
CA LEU A 52 0.38 4.39 -5.53
C LEU A 52 0.64 3.60 -6.83
N SER A 53 1.90 3.47 -7.26
CA SER A 53 2.23 2.60 -8.40
C SER A 53 1.93 1.13 -8.09
N LEU A 54 2.33 0.65 -6.91
CA LEU A 54 2.02 -0.71 -6.45
C LEU A 54 0.52 -0.97 -6.38
N VAL A 55 -0.24 -0.04 -5.80
CA VAL A 55 -1.72 -0.12 -5.73
C VAL A 55 -2.30 -0.22 -7.14
N ARG A 56 -1.89 0.66 -8.06
CA ARG A 56 -2.39 0.66 -9.44
C ARG A 56 -2.06 -0.63 -10.17
N GLU A 57 -0.81 -1.10 -10.08
CA GLU A 57 -0.36 -2.33 -10.73
C GLU A 57 -1.13 -3.54 -10.24
N THR A 58 -1.24 -3.71 -8.92
CA THR A 58 -1.91 -4.87 -8.32
C THR A 58 -3.42 -4.82 -8.52
N ALA A 59 -4.06 -3.65 -8.47
CA ALA A 59 -5.49 -3.51 -8.73
C ALA A 59 -5.87 -3.88 -10.17
N VAL A 60 -4.97 -3.68 -11.14
CA VAL A 60 -5.21 -4.06 -12.54
C VAL A 60 -4.91 -5.55 -12.78
N GLN A 61 -3.92 -6.10 -12.10
CA GLN A 61 -3.47 -7.49 -12.29
C GLN A 61 -4.33 -8.52 -11.56
N GLU A 62 -4.96 -8.14 -10.45
CA GLU A 62 -5.55 -9.06 -9.49
C GLU A 62 -7.06 -8.80 -9.34
N ASN A 63 -7.88 -9.61 -10.02
CA ASN A 63 -9.35 -9.42 -10.09
C ASN A 63 -10.06 -9.61 -8.73
N HIS A 64 -9.43 -10.27 -7.77
CA HIS A 64 -9.98 -10.51 -6.43
C HIS A 64 -9.42 -9.53 -5.38
N LEU A 65 -8.72 -8.47 -5.78
CA LEU A 65 -8.15 -7.48 -4.86
C LEU A 65 -9.01 -6.21 -4.79
N THR A 66 -9.28 -5.74 -3.57
CA THR A 66 -9.86 -4.41 -3.32
C THR A 66 -8.95 -3.62 -2.39
N TRP A 67 -8.44 -2.49 -2.90
CA TRP A 67 -7.71 -1.51 -2.09
C TRP A 67 -8.68 -0.53 -1.43
N ILE A 68 -8.49 -0.29 -0.13
CA ILE A 68 -9.20 0.72 0.64
C ILE A 68 -8.13 1.70 1.14
N LEU A 69 -8.19 2.94 0.65
CA LEU A 69 -7.21 3.96 1.00
C LEU A 69 -7.93 5.09 1.75
N THR A 70 -7.46 5.41 2.95
CA THR A 70 -7.97 6.54 3.73
C THR A 70 -6.85 7.54 3.98
N SER A 71 -7.20 8.83 3.94
CA SER A 71 -6.30 9.94 4.25
C SER A 71 -7.08 10.99 5.02
N ARG A 72 -6.37 11.93 5.65
CA ARG A 72 -7.03 13.16 6.10
C ARG A 72 -7.65 13.87 4.89
N SER A 73 -8.84 14.43 5.09
CA SER A 73 -9.44 15.33 4.11
C SER A 73 -8.49 16.52 3.91
N ARG A 74 -8.21 16.87 2.65
CA ARG A 74 -7.62 18.18 2.36
C ARG A 74 -8.70 19.21 2.59
N VAL A 75 -8.78 19.68 3.82
CA VAL A 75 -9.63 20.80 4.20
C VAL A 75 -8.94 22.07 3.69
N ASP A 76 -8.92 22.26 2.38
CA ASP A 76 -8.68 23.59 1.79
C ASP A 76 -9.98 24.38 1.93
N ILE A 77 -10.39 24.65 3.18
CA ILE A 77 -11.43 25.64 3.43
C ILE A 77 -10.76 26.97 3.15
N ASP A 78 -11.12 27.56 2.02
CA ASP A 78 -10.79 28.92 1.62
C ASP A 78 -11.03 29.86 2.82
N GLU A 79 -9.95 30.28 3.49
CA GLU A 79 -9.97 31.18 4.66
C GLU A 79 -10.52 32.59 4.31
N LYS A 80 -11.01 32.81 3.09
CA LYS A 80 -11.62 34.06 2.63
C LYS A 80 -13.11 34.23 2.98
N SER A 81 -13.73 33.31 3.72
CA SER A 81 -15.16 33.43 4.10
C SER A 81 -15.44 33.95 5.51
N ARG A 82 -14.44 34.46 6.24
CA ARG A 82 -14.70 35.24 7.47
C ARG A 82 -14.53 36.73 7.17
N ALA A 83 -15.63 37.34 6.74
CA ALA A 83 -15.88 38.78 6.83
C ALA A 83 -15.93 39.24 8.29
#